data_AF-A0A524PUB7-F1
#
_entry.id   AF-A0A524PUB7-F1
#
_cell.length_a   1.000
_cell.length_b   1.000
_cell.length_c   1.000
_cell.angle_alpha   90.00
_cell.angle_beta   90.00
_cell.angle_gamma   90.00
#
_symmetry.space_group_name_H-M   'P 1'
#
loop_
_entity.id
_entity.type
_entity.pdbx_description
1 polymer ?
#
loop_
_entity_poly.entity_id
_entity_poly.type
_entity_poly.pdbx_seq_one_letter_code
_entity_poly.pdbx_strand_id
1 'polypeptide(L)'
;MSRQIAAISIAVLLMLLSACAKDYREVMHAPIEKFYQGQGYEAARMLLPFVNKSGRDQLLFMMEAGYLLHAADKLEDSTRVLLKAAKIAKVKPISVSK
;
A
#
# COMPACT_ATOMS: atom_id res chain seq x y z
N MET A 1 -39.69 9.88 -14.28
CA MET A 1 -38.66 10.63 -13.53
C MET A 1 -38.27 9.94 -12.22
N SER A 2 -39.23 9.59 -11.35
CA SER A 2 -38.97 8.94 -10.04
C SER A 2 -38.20 7.60 -10.10
N ARG A 3 -38.52 6.72 -11.06
CA ARG A 3 -37.82 5.42 -11.22
C ARG A 3 -36.35 5.56 -11.63
N GLN A 4 -36.01 6.56 -12.43
CA GLN A 4 -34.63 6.79 -12.85
C GLN A 4 -33.79 7.40 -11.72
N ILE A 5 -34.39 8.29 -10.91
CA ILE A 5 -33.74 8.84 -9.72
C ILE A 5 -33.45 7.72 -8.71
N ALA A 6 -34.42 6.80 -8.49
CA ALA A 6 -34.22 5.66 -7.61
C ALA A 6 -33.10 4.72 -8.08
N ALA A 7 -33.01 4.45 -9.39
CA ALA A 7 -31.96 3.61 -9.96
C ALA A 7 -30.56 4.25 -9.86
N ILE A 8 -30.47 5.59 -9.96
CA ILE A 8 -29.21 6.31 -9.79
C ILE A 8 -28.78 6.28 -8.31
N SER A 9 -29.68 6.54 -7.38
CA SER A 9 -29.39 6.45 -5.93
C SER A 9 -28.96 5.04 -5.52
N ILE A 10 -29.69 4.04 -6.02
CA ILE A 10 -29.25 2.69 -6.42
C ILE A 10 -27.73 2.46 -6.55
N ALA A 11 -27.27 2.85 -7.74
CA ALA A 11 -25.92 2.68 -8.21
C ALA A 11 -24.91 3.46 -7.38
N VAL A 12 -25.23 4.68 -6.95
CA VAL A 12 -24.34 5.50 -6.10
C VAL A 12 -24.11 4.84 -4.75
N LEU A 13 -25.16 4.30 -4.12
CA LEU A 13 -25.04 3.61 -2.83
C LEU A 13 -24.16 2.35 -2.96
N LEU A 14 -24.33 1.58 -4.04
CA LEU A 14 -23.49 0.41 -4.32
C LEU A 14 -22.02 0.78 -4.59
N MET A 15 -21.76 1.91 -5.25
CA MET A 15 -20.39 2.40 -5.46
C MET A 15 -19.72 2.86 -4.16
N LEU A 16 -20.47 3.40 -3.20
CA LEU A 16 -19.91 3.82 -1.92
C LEU A 16 -19.48 2.63 -1.04
N LEU A 17 -20.15 1.48 -1.18
CA LEU A 17 -19.79 0.26 -0.45
C LEU A 17 -18.49 -0.39 -0.93
N SER A 18 -18.05 -0.12 -2.17
CA SER A 18 -16.77 -0.65 -2.70
C SER A 18 -15.56 0.23 -2.39
N ALA A 19 -15.76 1.40 -1.78
CA ALA A 19 -14.70 2.36 -1.48
C ALA A 19 -13.93 2.08 -0.18
N CYS A 20 -14.22 0.98 0.53
CA CYS A 20 -13.42 0.54 1.68
C CYS A 20 -12.02 0.10 1.21
N ALA A 21 -11.09 1.06 1.13
CA ALA A 21 -9.68 0.77 0.99
C ALA A 21 -9.18 0.03 2.24
N LYS A 22 -8.43 -1.06 2.04
CA LYS A 22 -7.82 -1.81 3.14
C LYS A 22 -6.87 -0.91 3.92
N ASP A 23 -6.94 -1.00 5.24
CA ASP A 23 -6.02 -0.31 6.14
C ASP A 23 -4.61 -0.89 6.01
N TYR A 24 -3.59 -0.03 6.12
CA TYR A 24 -2.18 -0.43 6.12
C TYR A 24 -1.91 -1.62 7.05
N ARG A 25 -2.48 -1.60 8.27
CA ARG A 25 -2.27 -2.64 9.27
C ARG A 25 -2.82 -3.99 8.82
N GLU A 26 -3.94 -3.99 8.11
CA GLU A 26 -4.54 -5.21 7.56
C GLU A 26 -3.64 -5.81 6.48
N VAL A 27 -3.07 -4.97 5.61
CA VAL A 27 -2.17 -5.41 4.54
C VAL A 27 -0.86 -5.99 5.09
N MET A 28 -0.34 -5.44 6.20
CA MET A 28 0.95 -5.84 6.76
C MET A 28 0.92 -7.13 7.60
N HIS A 29 -0.25 -7.59 8.05
CA HIS A 29 -0.35 -8.76 8.94
C HIS A 29 0.33 -10.01 8.35
N ALA A 30 -0.03 -10.38 7.13
CA ALA A 30 0.48 -11.61 6.51
C ALA A 30 1.96 -11.52 6.09
N PRO A 31 2.47 -10.41 5.50
CA PRO A 31 3.91 -10.21 5.28
C PRO A 31 4.75 -10.34 6.56
N ILE A 32 4.28 -9.76 7.67
CA ILE A 32 4.99 -9.84 8.96
C ILE A 32 5.07 -11.29 9.45
N GLU A 33 3.95 -12.02 9.39
CA GLU A 33 3.94 -13.44 9.74
C GLU A 33 4.92 -14.26 8.90
N LYS A 34 4.96 -14.01 7.58
CA LYS A 34 5.90 -14.66 6.66
C LYS A 34 7.34 -14.35 6.98
N PHE A 35 7.65 -13.10 7.32
CA PHE A 35 8.99 -12.70 7.72
C PHE A 35 9.45 -13.46 8.96
N TYR A 36 8.60 -13.55 10.00
CA TYR A 36 8.92 -14.29 11.22
C TYR A 36 9.02 -15.81 11.02
N GLN A 37 8.40 -16.35 9.98
CA GLN A 37 8.58 -17.75 9.54
C GLN A 37 9.90 -17.99 8.78
N GLY A 38 10.78 -16.98 8.66
CA GLY A 38 12.01 -17.04 7.86
C GLY A 38 11.78 -16.90 6.35
N GLN A 39 10.55 -16.59 5.91
CA GLN A 39 10.17 -16.46 4.51
C GLN A 39 10.25 -15.00 4.04
N GLY A 40 11.37 -14.33 4.34
CA GLY A 40 11.55 -12.89 4.11
C GLY A 40 11.36 -12.45 2.65
N TYR A 41 11.81 -13.27 1.69
CA TYR A 41 11.58 -12.96 0.27
C TYR A 41 10.10 -13.02 -0.11
N GLU A 42 9.35 -14.01 0.39
CA GLU A 42 7.91 -14.10 0.12
C GLU A 42 7.15 -12.96 0.78
N ALA A 43 7.52 -12.59 2.01
CA ALA A 43 7.00 -11.40 2.67
C ALA A 43 7.22 -10.14 1.81
N ALA A 44 8.41 -9.97 1.24
CA ALA A 44 8.70 -8.86 0.32
C ALA A 44 7.82 -8.90 -0.93
N ARG A 45 7.65 -10.07 -1.58
CA ARG A 45 6.81 -10.20 -2.79
C ARG A 45 5.37 -9.80 -2.55
N MET A 46 4.83 -10.06 -1.36
CA MET A 46 3.48 -9.64 -0.99
C MET A 46 3.31 -8.12 -0.98
N LEU A 47 4.38 -7.36 -0.73
CA LEU A 47 4.34 -5.90 -0.68
C LEU A 47 4.63 -5.21 -2.02
N LEU A 48 5.30 -5.89 -2.97
CA LEU A 48 5.64 -5.32 -4.28
C LEU A 48 4.45 -4.72 -5.07
N PRO A 49 3.22 -5.31 -5.05
CA PRO A 49 2.06 -4.72 -5.71
C PRO A 49 1.63 -3.37 -5.15
N PHE A 50 2.04 -3.02 -3.92
CA PHE A 50 1.68 -1.77 -3.25
C PHE A 50 2.72 -0.67 -3.46
N VAL A 51 3.97 -1.03 -3.78
CA VAL A 51 5.07 -0.07 -4.03
C VAL A 51 4.71 0.95 -5.11
N ASN A 52 4.05 0.54 -6.19
CA ASN A 52 3.68 1.44 -7.29
C ASN A 52 2.27 2.05 -7.14
N LYS A 53 1.52 1.74 -6.07
CA LYS A 53 0.19 2.32 -5.86
C LYS A 53 0.33 3.67 -5.16
N SER A 54 -0.16 4.72 -5.81
CA SER A 54 -0.27 6.04 -5.20
C SER A 54 -1.28 6.01 -4.05
N GLY A 55 -0.93 6.64 -2.93
CA GLY A 55 -1.80 6.71 -1.77
C GLY A 55 -1.05 7.18 -0.52
N ARG A 56 -1.81 7.45 0.54
CA ARG A 56 -1.27 7.90 1.85
C ARG A 56 -0.16 6.99 2.36
N ASP A 57 -0.34 5.68 2.20
CA ASP A 57 0.53 4.66 2.80
C ASP A 57 1.62 4.17 1.82
N GLN A 58 1.72 4.78 0.63
CA GLN A 58 2.68 4.38 -0.41
C GLN A 58 4.12 4.38 0.10
N LEU A 59 4.53 5.44 0.80
CA LEU A 59 5.89 5.56 1.33
C LEU A 59 6.18 4.42 2.31
N LEU A 60 5.23 4.09 3.19
CA LEU A 60 5.38 2.99 4.14
C LEU A 60 5.58 1.66 3.40
N PHE A 61 4.74 1.34 2.42
CA PHE A 61 4.89 0.12 1.63
C PHE A 61 6.23 0.04 0.90
N MET A 62 6.76 1.16 0.40
CA MET A 62 8.09 1.18 -0.20
C MET A 62 9.19 0.88 0.83
N MET A 63 9.14 1.48 2.01
CA MET A 63 10.15 1.24 3.05
C MET A 63 10.13 -0.21 3.52
N GLU A 64 8.95 -0.76 3.79
CA GLU A 64 8.78 -2.15 4.24
C GLU A 64 9.24 -3.16 3.18
N ALA A 65 8.82 -2.96 1.91
CA ALA A 65 9.26 -3.83 0.82
C ALA A 65 10.78 -3.77 0.62
N GLY A 66 11.36 -2.57 0.67
CA GLY A 66 12.81 -2.39 0.57
C GLY A 66 13.59 -3.07 1.69
N TYR A 67 13.10 -2.96 2.93
CA TYR A 67 13.68 -3.63 4.09
C TYR A 67 13.60 -5.16 3.97
N LEU A 68 12.44 -5.72 3.63
CA LEU A 68 12.26 -7.16 3.49
C LEU A 68 13.10 -7.74 2.35
N LEU A 69 13.23 -7.02 1.22
CA LEU A 69 14.15 -7.40 0.14
C LEU A 69 15.60 -7.40 0.62
N HIS A 70 16.00 -6.41 1.41
CA HIS A 70 17.36 -6.35 1.97
C HIS A 70 17.64 -7.54 2.90
N ALA A 71 16.72 -7.81 3.82
CA ALA A 71 16.82 -8.94 4.74
C ALA A 71 16.83 -10.30 4.02
N ALA A 72 16.28 -10.37 2.81
CA ALA A 72 16.27 -11.54 1.94
C ALA A 72 17.46 -11.58 0.94
N ASP A 73 18.48 -10.75 1.13
CA ASP A 73 19.67 -10.64 0.26
C ASP A 73 19.36 -10.29 -1.21
N LYS A 74 18.24 -9.60 -1.45
CA LYS A 74 17.84 -9.05 -2.76
C LYS A 74 18.24 -7.59 -2.86
N LEU A 75 19.53 -7.33 -2.73
CA LEU A 75 20.09 -5.98 -2.54
C LEU A 75 19.79 -5.01 -3.68
N GLU A 76 19.83 -5.47 -4.94
CA GLU A 76 19.53 -4.62 -6.10
C GLU A 76 18.08 -4.15 -6.10
N ASP A 77 17.14 -5.06 -5.87
CA ASP A 77 15.72 -4.74 -5.83
C ASP A 77 15.37 -3.91 -4.59
N SER A 78 15.98 -4.22 -3.45
CA SER A 78 15.89 -3.39 -2.24
C SER A 78 16.32 -1.95 -2.54
N THR A 79 17.50 -1.77 -3.13
CA THR A 79 18.05 -0.45 -3.49
C THR A 79 17.11 0.27 -4.46
N ARG A 80 16.59 -0.42 -5.47
CA ARG A 80 15.65 0.14 -6.44
C ARG A 80 14.39 0.69 -5.77
N VAL A 81 13.82 -0.05 -4.81
CA VAL A 81 12.63 0.36 -4.07
C VAL A 81 12.95 1.51 -3.11
N LEU A 82 14.03 1.41 -2.34
CA LEU A 82 14.42 2.43 -1.36
C LEU A 82 14.82 3.76 -2.02
N LEU A 83 15.43 3.74 -3.21
CA LEU A 83 15.69 4.95 -3.98
C LEU A 83 14.40 5.63 -4.47
N LYS A 84 13.35 4.86 -4.81
CA LYS A 84 12.02 5.42 -5.10
C LYS A 84 11.41 6.03 -3.83
N ALA A 85 11.49 5.33 -2.70
CA ALA A 85 11.02 5.82 -1.41
C ALA A 85 11.67 7.15 -1.04
N ALA A 86 13.01 7.23 -1.19
CA ALA A 86 13.78 8.44 -0.91
C ALA A 86 13.35 9.65 -1.76
N LYS A 87 12.91 9.44 -3.01
CA LYS A 87 12.38 10.53 -3.85
C LYS A 87 11.06 11.07 -3.30
N ILE A 88 10.18 10.19 -2.80
CA ILE A 88 8.88 10.57 -2.23
C ILE A 88 9.07 11.22 -0.85
N ALA A 89 9.94 10.68 -0.01
CA ALA A 89 10.18 11.19 1.35
C ALA A 89 10.73 12.64 1.37
N LYS A 90 11.36 13.09 0.29
CA LYS A 90 11.80 14.49 0.12
C LYS A 90 10.64 15.48 0.00
N VAL A 91 9.44 15.01 -0.32
CA VAL A 91 8.24 15.84 -0.35
C VAL A 91 7.85 16.16 1.10
N LYS A 92 8.09 17.41 1.53
CA LYS A 92 7.72 17.87 2.87
C LYS A 92 6.20 17.71 3.05
N PRO A 93 5.74 16.86 4.00
CA PRO A 93 4.32 16.77 4.29
C PRO A 93 3.85 18.11 4.84
N ILE A 94 2.99 18.81 4.09
CA ILE A 94 2.23 19.93 4.64
C ILE A 94 1.10 19.33 5.47
N SER A 95 1.15 19.55 6.79
CA SER A 95 0.01 19.23 7.66
C SER A 95 -1.18 20.07 7.20
N VAL A 96 -2.26 19.42 6.78
CA VAL A 96 -3.53 20.05 6.44
C VAL A 96 -4.53 20.02 7.59
N SER A 97 -4.09 19.68 8.80
CA SER A 97 -4.88 19.85 10.01
C SER A 97 -5.12 21.35 10.24
N LYS A 98 -6.37 21.78 10.06
CA LYS A 98 -6.89 23.05 10.58
C LYS A 98 -7.26 22.88 12.05
#